data_AF-A0A2N6E041-F1
#
_entry.id   AF-A0A2N6E041-F1
#
_cell.length_a   1.000
_cell.length_b   1.000
_cell.length_c   1.000
_cell.angle_alpha   90.00
_cell.angle_beta   90.00
_cell.angle_gamma   90.00
#
_symmetry.space_group_name_H-M   'P 1'
#
loop_
_entity.id
_entity.type
_entity.pdbx_description
1 polymer ?
#
loop_
_entity_poly.entity_id
_entity_poly.type
_entity_poly.pdbx_seq_one_letter_code
_entity_poly.pdbx_strand_id
1 'polypeptide(L)'
;MAITLLDMLKEADLLTKAQIDEALLNRVVYGGKIGTSLIELGFINEITLAKFLSRKLAVPYAAPELLFNIPEETTKIVPAGLARRYLAVPVKCENKRLHLAMADPANLKAVDEIGFITDHVIRPMITPEIRLLQALNQYYGLEISSRHQSIIEKIGGMQPPPEEEFIDEAKLEEAEVVAEEEWENRIEHYSFDDLSLALIEADNRNEIANAVMTYLGQIFDHSAIFIVRDGGVHGWKGNSHGLNIAEFDKLRFPLDQPSVLQTLVDQSSPYLGGITSNGVNAELIEALGGEQPTMVLLLPLYLSGKLVNILYVDGGEGSLDDHMSEMTRLAGKAELAFEILVRKDKILMT
;
A
#
# COMPACT_ATOMS: atom_id res chain seq x y z
N MET A 1 -3.34 15.31 -9.26
CA MET A 1 -2.91 14.41 -10.35
C MET A 1 -1.72 13.66 -9.78
N ALA A 2 -1.96 12.49 -9.21
CA ALA A 2 -0.90 11.75 -8.54
C ALA A 2 -0.17 10.92 -9.57
N ILE A 3 1.11 11.22 -9.71
CA ILE A 3 1.97 10.66 -10.72
C ILE A 3 2.49 9.34 -10.12
N THR A 4 2.08 8.19 -10.66
CA THR A 4 2.58 6.90 -10.15
C THR A 4 4.09 6.78 -10.41
N LEU A 5 4.80 5.88 -9.74
CA LEU A 5 6.24 5.67 -10.03
C LEU A 5 6.52 5.44 -11.52
N LEU A 6 5.63 4.72 -12.21
CA LEU A 6 5.76 4.45 -13.63
C LEU A 6 5.52 5.72 -14.46
N ASP A 7 4.54 6.53 -14.10
CA ASP A 7 4.29 7.82 -14.76
C ASP A 7 5.45 8.80 -14.51
N MET A 8 5.99 8.82 -13.29
CA MET A 8 7.11 9.68 -12.91
C MET A 8 8.37 9.31 -13.69
N LEU A 9 8.64 8.01 -13.84
CA LEU A 9 9.77 7.53 -14.64
C LEU A 9 9.56 7.79 -16.14
N LYS A 10 8.32 7.71 -16.62
CA LYS A 10 7.97 8.03 -18.01
C LYS A 10 8.12 9.51 -18.32
N GLU A 11 7.65 10.39 -17.44
CA GLU A 11 7.79 11.84 -17.56
C GLU A 11 9.26 12.29 -17.51
N ALA A 12 10.09 11.56 -16.78
CA ALA A 12 11.54 11.77 -16.73
C ALA A 12 12.29 11.18 -17.95
N ASP A 13 11.58 10.69 -18.98
CA ASP A 13 12.12 9.97 -20.13
C ASP A 13 12.96 8.73 -19.76
N LEU A 14 12.78 8.16 -18.56
CA LEU A 14 13.53 6.97 -18.11
C LEU A 14 12.88 5.65 -18.53
N LEU A 15 11.61 5.68 -18.91
CA LEU A 15 10.87 4.50 -19.36
C LEU A 15 9.91 4.84 -20.51
N THR A 16 9.84 3.94 -21.48
CA THR A 16 8.83 3.96 -22.53
C THR A 16 7.54 3.26 -22.08
N LYS A 17 6.42 3.57 -22.76
CA LYS A 17 5.14 2.89 -22.50
C LYS A 17 5.24 1.36 -22.65
N ALA A 18 5.97 0.88 -23.66
CA ALA A 18 6.17 -0.55 -23.89
C ALA A 18 6.91 -1.23 -22.73
N GLN A 19 7.96 -0.58 -22.21
CA GLN A 19 8.70 -1.08 -21.04
C GLN A 19 7.85 -1.08 -19.76
N ILE A 20 6.96 -0.10 -19.60
CA ILE A 20 6.01 -0.04 -18.48
C ILE A 20 5.03 -1.21 -18.54
N ASP A 21 4.40 -1.44 -19.69
CA ASP A 21 3.43 -2.51 -19.89
C ASP A 21 4.08 -3.89 -19.64
N GLU A 22 5.31 -4.09 -20.12
CA GLU A 22 6.07 -5.32 -19.92
C GLU A 22 6.50 -5.52 -18.45
N ALA A 23 6.93 -4.45 -17.76
CA ALA A 23 7.27 -4.52 -16.34
C ALA A 23 6.06 -4.79 -15.45
N LEU A 24 4.88 -4.25 -15.79
CA LEU A 24 3.62 -4.54 -15.11
C LEU A 24 3.23 -6.02 -15.29
N LEU A 25 3.33 -6.54 -16.52
CA LEU A 25 3.08 -7.97 -16.78
C LEU A 25 4.05 -8.86 -15.99
N ASN A 26 5.34 -8.52 -15.98
CA ASN A 26 6.35 -9.26 -15.23
C ASN A 26 6.04 -9.28 -13.72
N ARG A 27 5.60 -8.14 -13.16
CA ARG A 27 5.16 -8.06 -11.76
C ARG A 27 3.93 -8.93 -11.49
N VAL A 28 2.98 -9.00 -12.42
CA VAL A 28 1.77 -9.85 -12.27
C VAL A 28 2.15 -11.34 -12.27
N VAL A 29 3.06 -11.74 -13.16
CA VAL A 29 3.45 -13.15 -13.32
C VAL A 29 4.28 -13.66 -12.14
N TYR A 30 5.21 -12.83 -11.65
CA TYR A 30 6.22 -13.29 -10.70
C TYR A 30 6.16 -12.60 -9.32
N GLY A 31 5.31 -11.59 -9.14
CA GLY A 31 5.15 -10.83 -7.89
C GLY A 31 6.27 -9.82 -7.61
N GLY A 32 6.21 -9.17 -6.44
CA GLY A 32 7.22 -8.22 -5.93
C GLY A 32 6.89 -6.74 -6.18
N LYS A 33 7.82 -5.84 -5.83
CA LYS A 33 7.71 -4.41 -6.16
C LYS A 33 8.00 -4.18 -7.64
N ILE A 34 7.35 -3.18 -8.22
CA ILE A 34 7.51 -2.85 -9.65
C ILE A 34 8.97 -2.49 -9.99
N GLY A 35 9.68 -1.83 -9.07
CA GLY A 35 11.10 -1.53 -9.20
C GLY A 35 11.97 -2.77 -9.44
N THR A 36 11.68 -3.87 -8.75
CA THR A 36 12.39 -5.15 -8.93
C THR A 36 12.17 -5.70 -10.33
N SER A 37 10.95 -5.58 -10.86
CA SER A 37 10.62 -6.03 -12.22
C SER A 37 11.32 -5.16 -13.29
N LEU A 38 11.40 -3.85 -13.07
CA LEU A 38 12.11 -2.93 -13.96
C LEU A 38 13.63 -3.21 -14.01
N ILE A 39 14.23 -3.54 -12.86
CA ILE A 39 15.64 -3.91 -12.77
C ILE A 39 15.89 -5.28 -13.41
N GLU A 40 15.03 -6.27 -13.14
CA GLU A 40 15.16 -7.63 -13.69
C GLU A 40 15.11 -7.65 -15.23
N LEU A 41 14.24 -6.83 -15.81
CA LEU A 41 14.10 -6.67 -17.26
C LEU A 41 15.21 -5.79 -17.87
N GLY A 42 16.04 -5.16 -17.04
CA GLY A 42 17.13 -4.29 -17.48
C GLY A 42 16.66 -2.92 -18.00
N PHE A 43 15.41 -2.51 -17.72
CA PHE A 43 14.87 -1.24 -18.18
C PHE A 43 15.36 -0.05 -17.37
N ILE A 44 15.72 -0.28 -16.11
CA ILE A 44 16.36 0.73 -15.26
C ILE A 44 17.40 0.06 -14.39
N ASN A 45 18.53 0.74 -14.17
CA ASN A 45 19.49 0.27 -13.19
C ASN A 45 19.01 0.62 -11.76
N GLU A 46 19.44 -0.16 -10.77
CA GLU A 46 19.02 0.01 -9.39
C GLU A 46 19.45 1.34 -8.74
N ILE A 47 20.60 1.89 -9.14
CA ILE A 47 21.15 3.13 -8.57
C ILE A 47 20.33 4.32 -9.06
N THR A 48 20.02 4.35 -10.36
CA THR A 48 19.14 5.33 -11.01
C THR A 48 17.77 5.27 -10.38
N LEU A 49 17.17 4.07 -10.24
CA LEU A 49 15.87 3.92 -9.59
C LEU A 49 15.90 4.43 -8.15
N ALA A 50 16.93 4.09 -7.39
CA ALA A 50 17.01 4.48 -5.98
C ALA A 50 17.26 5.98 -5.80
N LYS A 51 18.13 6.59 -6.62
CA LYS A 51 18.35 8.05 -6.64
C LYS A 51 17.10 8.81 -7.06
N PHE A 52 16.37 8.28 -8.04
CA PHE A 52 15.10 8.85 -8.48
C PHE A 52 14.09 8.86 -7.34
N LEU A 53 13.87 7.70 -6.69
CA LEU A 53 12.97 7.57 -5.55
C LEU A 53 13.43 8.43 -4.35
N SER A 54 14.73 8.50 -4.09
CA SER A 54 15.32 9.33 -3.03
C SER A 54 14.94 10.80 -3.20
N ARG A 55 15.06 11.33 -4.41
CA ARG A 55 14.67 12.71 -4.71
C ARG A 55 13.17 12.91 -4.63
N LYS A 56 12.37 12.00 -5.20
CA LYS A 56 10.91 12.12 -5.22
C LYS A 56 10.29 12.03 -3.84
N LEU A 57 10.77 11.12 -3.00
CA LEU A 57 10.29 10.92 -1.62
C LEU A 57 11.02 11.82 -0.61
N ALA A 58 11.97 12.64 -1.07
CA ALA A 58 12.84 13.48 -0.25
C ALA A 58 13.59 12.70 0.86
N VAL A 59 13.81 11.39 0.67
CA VAL A 59 14.48 10.52 1.66
C VAL A 59 15.90 10.18 1.19
N PRO A 60 16.90 10.05 2.10
CA PRO A 60 18.24 9.68 1.69
C PRO A 60 18.30 8.27 1.05
N TYR A 61 19.14 8.10 0.03
CA TYR A 61 19.43 6.78 -0.54
C TYR A 61 20.44 6.01 0.32
N ALA A 62 20.09 4.80 0.76
CA ALA A 62 21.03 3.88 1.40
C ALA A 62 21.79 3.08 0.32
N ALA A 63 23.00 3.56 0.03
CA ALA A 63 23.90 2.95 -0.94
C ALA A 63 24.41 1.57 -0.46
N PRO A 64 24.81 0.66 -1.38
CA PRO A 64 25.29 -0.67 -1.04
C PRO A 64 26.44 -0.67 -0.03
N GLU A 65 27.34 0.31 -0.09
CA GLU A 65 28.47 0.45 0.81
C GLU A 65 28.02 0.64 2.28
N LEU A 66 26.91 1.34 2.48
CA LEU A 66 26.31 1.53 3.80
C LEU A 66 25.54 0.28 4.23
N LEU A 67 24.85 -0.38 3.30
CA LEU A 67 24.05 -1.57 3.57
C LEU A 67 24.88 -2.80 3.93
N PHE A 68 26.08 -2.96 3.37
CA PHE A 68 26.91 -4.15 3.54
C PHE A 68 28.09 -3.95 4.50
N ASN A 69 28.15 -2.81 5.18
CA ASN A 69 29.18 -2.49 6.19
C ASN A 69 28.55 -2.00 7.51
N ILE A 70 27.46 -2.64 7.94
CA ILE A 70 26.74 -2.26 9.16
C ILE A 70 27.44 -2.87 10.39
N PRO A 71 27.74 -2.09 11.44
CA PRO A 71 28.27 -2.62 12.69
C PRO A 71 27.31 -3.62 13.35
N GLU A 72 27.84 -4.70 13.93
CA GLU A 72 27.03 -5.74 14.57
C GLU A 72 26.10 -5.17 15.67
N GLU A 73 26.60 -4.22 16.46
CA GLU A 73 25.81 -3.52 17.48
C GLU A 73 24.58 -2.82 16.90
N THR A 74 24.68 -2.27 15.69
CA THR A 74 23.57 -1.59 14.99
C THR A 74 22.55 -2.59 14.46
N THR A 75 23.01 -3.72 13.89
CA THR A 75 22.10 -4.79 13.42
C THR A 75 21.25 -5.38 14.54
N LYS A 76 21.76 -5.42 15.77
CA LYS A 76 21.04 -5.94 16.94
C LYS A 76 19.96 -5.01 17.48
N ILE A 77 19.96 -3.73 17.10
CA ILE A 77 18.95 -2.76 17.53
C ILE A 77 17.58 -3.19 17.01
N VAL A 78 17.49 -3.62 15.75
CA VAL A 78 16.23 -4.08 15.15
C VAL A 78 16.15 -5.60 15.25
N PRO A 79 15.17 -6.16 15.97
CA PRO A 79 14.93 -7.59 16.01
C PRO A 79 14.75 -8.20 14.61
N ALA A 80 15.32 -9.39 14.39
CA ALA A 80 15.27 -10.09 13.10
C ALA A 80 13.83 -10.27 12.57
N GLY A 81 12.87 -10.53 13.46
CA GLY A 81 11.45 -10.65 13.08
C GLY A 81 10.91 -9.37 12.46
N LEU A 82 11.22 -8.20 13.03
CA LEU A 82 10.79 -6.90 12.51
C LEU A 82 11.53 -6.54 11.23
N ALA A 83 12.85 -6.73 11.19
CA ALA A 83 13.67 -6.47 10.02
C ALA A 83 13.16 -7.24 8.79
N ARG A 84 12.85 -8.53 8.97
CA ARG A 84 12.28 -9.39 7.91
C ARG A 84 10.85 -9.01 7.56
N ARG A 85 9.98 -8.77 8.56
CA ARG A 85 8.57 -8.41 8.37
C ARG A 85 8.40 -7.13 7.57
N TYR A 86 9.22 -6.12 7.87
CA TYR A 86 9.13 -4.80 7.26
C TYR A 86 10.10 -4.56 6.10
N LEU A 87 10.89 -5.57 5.74
CA LEU A 87 11.97 -5.43 4.78
C LEU A 87 12.82 -4.18 5.06
N ALA A 88 13.32 -4.10 6.30
CA ALA A 88 14.02 -2.94 6.81
C ALA A 88 15.32 -3.35 7.51
N VAL A 89 16.39 -2.59 7.28
CA VAL A 89 17.71 -2.87 7.83
C VAL A 89 18.28 -1.61 8.49
N PRO A 90 18.68 -1.65 9.77
CA PRO A 90 19.30 -0.50 10.42
C PRO A 90 20.69 -0.26 9.82
N VAL A 91 20.97 0.98 9.41
CA VAL A 91 22.23 1.37 8.76
C VAL A 91 23.21 1.97 9.76
N LYS A 92 22.72 2.89 10.60
CA LYS A 92 23.51 3.55 11.65
C LYS A 92 22.60 4.09 12.75
N CYS A 93 23.13 4.23 13.96
CA CYS A 93 22.42 4.84 15.08
C CYS A 93 23.25 5.96 15.70
N GLU A 94 22.67 7.15 15.83
CA GLU A 94 23.32 8.34 16.41
C GLU A 94 22.31 9.06 17.33
N ASN A 95 22.62 9.23 18.62
CA ASN A 95 21.78 10.00 19.56
C ASN A 95 20.29 9.58 19.59
N LYS A 96 20.01 8.27 19.69
CA LYS A 96 18.66 7.67 19.57
C LYS A 96 17.98 7.85 18.21
N ARG A 97 18.68 8.36 17.19
CA ARG A 97 18.18 8.41 15.81
C ARG A 97 18.71 7.20 15.05
N LEU A 98 17.80 6.32 14.65
CA LEU A 98 18.13 5.10 13.92
C LEU A 98 17.88 5.31 12.43
N HIS A 99 18.95 5.36 11.65
CA HIS A 99 18.84 5.36 10.20
C HIS A 99 18.45 3.98 9.71
N LEU A 100 17.35 3.89 8.99
CA LEU A 100 16.71 2.63 8.64
C LEU A 100 16.53 2.56 7.11
N ALA A 101 17.23 1.66 6.45
CA ALA A 101 17.04 1.40 5.04
C ALA A 101 15.73 0.61 4.84
N MET A 102 14.88 1.07 3.92
CA MET A 102 13.54 0.54 3.67
C MET A 102 13.25 0.53 2.16
N ALA A 103 12.49 -0.47 1.73
CA ALA A 103 12.01 -0.54 0.34
C ALA A 103 10.85 0.44 0.11
N ASP A 104 10.17 0.80 1.20
CA ASP A 104 9.02 1.69 1.21
C ASP A 104 9.09 2.64 2.43
N PRO A 105 9.84 3.75 2.33
CA PRO A 105 9.96 4.77 3.37
C PRO A 105 8.65 5.46 3.74
N ALA A 106 7.62 5.37 2.89
CA ALA A 106 6.29 5.89 3.16
C ALA A 106 5.46 4.95 4.06
N ASN A 107 5.98 3.76 4.39
CA ASN A 107 5.34 2.85 5.33
C ASN A 107 5.51 3.35 6.77
N LEU A 108 4.68 4.33 7.17
CA LEU A 108 4.72 4.94 8.50
C LEU A 108 4.49 3.92 9.61
N LYS A 109 3.64 2.92 9.39
CA LYS A 109 3.45 1.82 10.35
C LYS A 109 4.75 1.08 10.65
N ALA A 110 5.56 0.81 9.63
CA ALA A 110 6.87 0.17 9.83
C ALA A 110 7.83 1.10 10.59
N VAL A 111 7.82 2.39 10.26
CA VAL A 111 8.60 3.43 10.94
C VAL A 111 8.21 3.52 12.42
N ASP A 112 6.92 3.58 12.73
CA ASP A 112 6.40 3.74 14.10
C ASP A 112 6.58 2.47 14.92
N GLU A 113 6.27 1.29 14.37
CA GLU A 113 6.42 0.03 15.11
C GLU A 113 7.90 -0.27 15.41
N ILE A 114 8.79 -0.06 14.45
CA ILE A 114 10.23 -0.23 14.68
C ILE A 114 10.72 0.84 15.66
N GLY A 115 10.31 2.10 15.52
CA GLY A 115 10.68 3.17 16.44
C GLY A 115 10.25 2.89 17.88
N PHE A 116 9.00 2.48 18.06
CA PHE A 116 8.41 2.13 19.35
C PHE A 116 9.12 0.94 20.01
N ILE A 117 9.29 -0.16 19.28
CA ILE A 117 9.90 -1.38 19.84
C ILE A 117 11.38 -1.17 20.16
N THR A 118 12.07 -0.36 19.36
CA THR A 118 13.49 -0.09 19.57
C THR A 118 13.77 1.08 20.52
N ASP A 119 12.77 1.89 20.89
CA ASP A 119 12.94 3.18 21.60
C ASP A 119 13.86 4.17 20.85
N HIS A 120 13.70 4.24 19.52
CA HIS A 120 14.47 5.13 18.64
C HIS A 120 13.58 6.00 17.74
N VAL A 121 14.07 7.20 17.42
CA VAL A 121 13.51 8.03 16.36
C VAL A 121 14.03 7.51 15.03
N ILE A 122 13.14 7.01 14.18
CA ILE A 122 13.54 6.42 12.90
C ILE A 122 13.82 7.52 11.87
N ARG A 123 14.93 7.37 11.14
CA ARG A 123 15.31 8.17 9.98
C ARG A 123 15.29 7.26 8.75
N PRO A 124 14.16 7.15 8.04
CA PRO A 124 14.06 6.23 6.91
C PRO A 124 14.98 6.65 5.76
N MET A 125 15.51 5.65 5.07
CA MET A 125 16.34 5.77 3.87
C MET A 125 15.77 4.84 2.80
N ILE A 126 15.65 5.28 1.55
CA ILE A 126 15.21 4.43 0.44
C ILE A 126 16.35 3.54 -0.04
N THR A 127 16.05 2.29 -0.40
CA THR A 127 16.93 1.50 -1.25
C THR A 127 16.11 0.45 -2.01
N PRO A 128 16.60 -0.08 -3.16
CA PRO A 128 15.86 -1.09 -3.92
C PRO A 128 15.58 -2.34 -3.07
N GLU A 129 14.36 -2.88 -3.22
CA GLU A 129 13.92 -4.11 -2.55
C GLU A 129 14.96 -5.24 -2.68
N ILE A 130 15.54 -5.41 -3.88
CA ILE A 130 16.53 -6.45 -4.14
C ILE A 130 17.80 -6.33 -3.26
N ARG A 131 18.24 -5.10 -2.95
CA ARG A 131 19.40 -4.85 -2.08
C ARG A 131 19.06 -5.04 -0.61
N LEU A 132 17.83 -4.74 -0.21
CA LEU A 132 17.35 -5.08 1.13
C LEU A 132 17.25 -6.58 1.35
N LEU A 133 16.72 -7.33 0.39
CA LEU A 133 16.67 -8.79 0.49
C LEU A 133 18.08 -9.38 0.65
N GLN A 134 19.06 -8.84 -0.09
CA GLN A 134 20.46 -9.21 0.05
C GLN A 134 21.02 -8.89 1.44
N ALA A 135 20.79 -7.68 1.96
CA ALA A 135 21.25 -7.29 3.29
C ALA A 135 20.57 -8.10 4.40
N LEU A 136 19.26 -8.34 4.29
CA LEU A 136 18.49 -9.16 5.24
C LEU A 136 18.94 -10.63 5.24
N ASN A 137 19.36 -11.16 4.09
CA ASN A 137 19.99 -12.48 4.03
C ASN A 137 21.32 -12.50 4.77
N GLN A 138 22.16 -11.48 4.56
CA GLN A 138 23.48 -11.39 5.20
C GLN A 138 23.40 -11.23 6.72
N TYR A 139 22.58 -10.29 7.22
CA TYR A 139 22.57 -9.94 8.65
C TYR A 139 21.53 -10.69 9.46
N TYR A 140 20.41 -11.03 8.83
CA TYR A 140 19.27 -11.63 9.52
C TYR A 140 18.92 -13.01 8.99
N GLY A 141 19.70 -13.62 8.07
CA GLY A 141 19.45 -14.98 7.57
C GLY A 141 18.11 -15.15 6.86
N LEU A 142 17.59 -14.11 6.21
CA LEU A 142 16.39 -14.20 5.37
C LEU A 142 16.65 -15.14 4.18
N GLU A 143 15.77 -16.09 3.91
CA GLU A 143 15.86 -16.91 2.70
C GLU A 143 15.44 -16.10 1.47
N ILE A 144 16.29 -16.08 0.43
CA ILE A 144 16.03 -15.40 -0.83
C ILE A 144 15.56 -16.44 -1.86
N SER A 145 14.48 -16.14 -2.60
CA SER A 145 14.02 -17.04 -3.67
C SER A 145 15.00 -17.09 -4.85
N SER A 146 14.96 -18.17 -5.63
CA SER A 146 15.86 -18.38 -6.77
C SER A 146 15.78 -17.26 -7.82
N ARG A 147 14.60 -16.63 -8.02
CA ARG A 147 14.45 -15.45 -8.88
C ARG A 147 15.29 -14.27 -8.38
N HIS A 148 15.12 -13.90 -7.12
CA HIS A 148 15.85 -12.79 -6.53
C HIS A 148 17.36 -13.06 -6.46
N GLN A 149 17.79 -14.30 -6.19
CA GLN A 149 19.20 -14.69 -6.30
C GLN A 149 19.75 -14.43 -7.71
N SER A 150 19.01 -14.87 -8.74
CA SER A 150 19.40 -14.65 -10.14
C SER A 150 19.49 -13.16 -10.50
N ILE A 151 18.59 -12.33 -9.96
CA ILE A 151 18.64 -10.87 -10.15
C ILE A 151 19.87 -10.27 -9.44
N ILE A 152 20.13 -10.66 -8.18
CA ILE A 152 21.30 -10.20 -7.42
C ILE A 152 22.61 -10.57 -8.13
N GLU A 153 22.70 -11.78 -8.68
CA GLU A 153 23.87 -12.22 -9.46
C GLU A 153 24.07 -11.39 -10.74
N LYS A 154 22.98 -11.11 -11.48
CA LYS A 154 23.02 -10.26 -12.68
C LYS A 154 23.46 -8.83 -12.36
N ILE A 155 22.95 -8.28 -11.27
CA ILE A 155 23.31 -6.95 -10.74
C ILE A 155 24.76 -6.91 -10.22
N GLY A 156 25.24 -8.03 -9.66
CA GLY A 156 26.58 -8.21 -9.14
C GLY A 156 27.68 -8.29 -10.20
N GLY A 157 27.30 -8.32 -11.49
CA GLY A 157 28.18 -8.06 -12.62
C GLY A 157 27.93 -6.64 -13.14
N MET A 158 28.92 -5.75 -13.00
CA MET A 158 28.86 -4.40 -13.56
C MET A 158 28.96 -4.48 -15.09
N GLN A 159 27.86 -4.85 -15.74
CA GLN A 159 27.73 -4.68 -17.17
C GLN A 159 27.05 -3.32 -17.37
N PRO A 160 27.81 -2.28 -17.78
CA PRO A 160 27.21 -1.00 -18.08
C PRO A 160 26.11 -1.23 -19.13
N PRO A 161 25.04 -0.42 -19.10
CA PRO A 161 24.02 -0.47 -20.15
C PRO A 161 24.71 -0.43 -21.52
N PRO A 162 24.18 -1.17 -22.52
CA PRO A 162 24.66 -1.03 -23.90
C PRO A 162 24.74 0.46 -24.22
N GLU A 163 25.89 0.92 -24.67
CA GLU A 163 26.21 2.32 -24.92
C GLU A 163 25.09 3.00 -25.73
N GLU A 164 24.31 3.85 -25.06
CA GLU A 164 23.58 5.05 -25.52
C GLU A 164 22.33 5.28 -24.66
N GLU A 165 22.53 5.90 -23.49
CA GLU A 165 21.68 6.95 -22.92
C GLU A 165 22.31 7.36 -21.58
N PHE A 166 23.35 8.20 -21.67
CA PHE A 166 23.73 9.01 -20.52
C PHE A 166 22.51 9.84 -20.16
N ILE A 167 21.89 9.53 -19.02
CA ILE A 167 20.90 10.40 -18.39
C ILE A 167 21.64 11.72 -18.16
N ASP A 168 21.23 12.74 -18.90
CA ASP A 168 21.76 14.09 -18.79
C ASP A 168 21.52 14.57 -17.35
N GLU A 169 22.60 14.74 -16.57
CA GLU A 169 22.52 15.22 -15.19
C GLU A 169 21.82 16.60 -15.10
N ALA A 170 21.76 17.37 -16.20
CA ALA A 170 20.99 18.60 -16.28
C ALA A 170 19.46 18.38 -16.29
N LYS A 171 18.95 17.26 -16.83
CA LYS A 171 17.51 16.89 -16.74
C LYS A 171 17.09 16.54 -15.31
N LEU A 172 18.05 16.25 -14.46
CA LEU A 172 17.87 15.92 -13.05
C LEU A 172 17.90 17.16 -12.13
N GLU A 173 18.31 18.34 -12.62
CA GLU A 173 18.45 19.60 -11.86
C GLU A 173 17.18 20.47 -11.84
N GLU A 174 16.17 20.23 -12.69
CA GLU A 174 14.91 20.99 -12.69
C GLU A 174 13.94 20.63 -11.54
N ALA A 175 14.28 19.63 -10.72
CA ALA A 175 13.52 19.29 -9.52
C ALA A 175 14.08 20.05 -8.31
N GLU A 176 13.33 21.06 -7.83
CA GLU A 176 13.70 21.86 -6.65
C GLU A 176 14.08 20.99 -5.45
N VAL A 177 15.30 21.21 -4.94
CA VAL A 177 15.80 20.61 -3.70
C VAL A 177 15.19 21.35 -2.53
N VAL A 178 14.23 20.71 -1.88
CA VAL A 178 13.58 21.22 -0.68
C VAL A 178 14.41 20.84 0.55
N ALA A 179 14.59 21.79 1.47
CA ALA A 179 15.45 21.65 2.65
C ALA A 179 14.97 20.59 3.67
N GLU A 180 15.94 20.03 4.42
CA GLU A 180 15.82 18.97 5.44
C GLU A 180 14.72 19.17 6.50
N GLU A 181 14.25 20.40 6.71
CA GLU A 181 13.26 20.78 7.73
C GLU A 181 11.81 20.62 7.28
N GLU A 182 11.52 20.43 5.98
CA GLU A 182 10.16 20.20 5.46
C GLU A 182 9.74 18.72 5.44
N TRP A 183 10.65 17.81 5.81
CA TRP A 183 10.46 16.36 5.64
C TRP A 183 9.42 15.74 6.57
N GLU A 184 9.19 16.34 7.74
CA GLU A 184 8.15 15.88 8.68
C GLU A 184 6.72 16.16 8.16
N ASN A 185 6.56 16.99 7.12
CA ASN A 185 5.25 17.40 6.61
C ASN A 185 4.88 16.87 5.21
N ARG A 186 5.71 16.00 4.58
CA ARG A 186 5.57 15.62 3.16
C ARG A 186 5.63 14.11 2.86
N ILE A 187 5.18 13.25 3.78
CA ILE A 187 4.99 11.82 3.48
C ILE A 187 3.56 11.66 2.96
N GLU A 188 3.39 11.71 1.64
CA GLU A 188 2.09 11.60 0.99
C GLU A 188 1.48 10.21 1.23
N HIS A 189 0.38 10.20 1.98
CA HIS A 189 -0.57 9.10 2.05
C HIS A 189 -1.09 8.80 0.63
N TYR A 190 -1.62 7.60 0.36
CA TYR A 190 -2.39 7.38 -0.87
C TYR A 190 -3.54 8.37 -0.87
N SER A 191 -3.37 9.44 -1.64
CA SER A 191 -4.19 10.60 -1.43
C SER A 191 -5.60 10.31 -1.94
N PHE A 192 -6.57 11.10 -1.50
CA PHE A 192 -7.91 11.00 -2.05
C PHE A 192 -7.95 11.21 -3.58
N ASP A 193 -6.96 11.93 -4.13
CA ASP A 193 -6.81 12.12 -5.57
C ASP A 193 -6.28 10.84 -6.27
N ASP A 194 -5.36 10.10 -5.64
CA ASP A 194 -4.82 8.82 -6.16
C ASP A 194 -5.93 7.78 -6.25
N LEU A 195 -6.74 7.69 -5.18
CA LEU A 195 -7.94 6.86 -5.16
C LEU A 195 -8.86 7.24 -6.32
N SER A 196 -9.07 8.54 -6.54
CA SER A 196 -9.95 9.00 -7.60
C SER A 196 -9.46 8.59 -8.99
N LEU A 197 -8.16 8.65 -9.23
CA LEU A 197 -7.56 8.23 -10.49
C LEU A 197 -7.70 6.71 -10.68
N ALA A 198 -7.38 5.92 -9.66
CA ALA A 198 -7.51 4.47 -9.71
C ALA A 198 -8.96 4.01 -9.94
N LEU A 199 -9.95 4.72 -9.38
CA LEU A 199 -11.37 4.47 -9.62
C LEU A 199 -11.78 4.75 -11.08
N ILE A 200 -11.15 5.73 -11.73
CA ILE A 200 -11.41 6.06 -13.15
C ILE A 200 -10.80 5.01 -14.08
N GLU A 201 -9.59 4.55 -13.75
CA GLU A 201 -8.82 3.62 -14.57
C GLU A 201 -9.25 2.16 -14.41
N ALA A 202 -9.97 1.83 -13.33
CA ALA A 202 -10.39 0.47 -13.05
C ALA A 202 -11.21 -0.12 -14.20
N ASP A 203 -10.82 -1.32 -14.63
CA ASP A 203 -11.47 -2.08 -15.70
C ASP A 203 -12.37 -3.20 -15.17
N ASN A 204 -12.30 -3.48 -13.87
CA ASN A 204 -13.15 -4.47 -13.23
C ASN A 204 -13.48 -4.09 -11.78
N ARG A 205 -14.47 -4.79 -11.23
CA ARG A 205 -14.97 -4.54 -9.87
C ARG A 205 -13.91 -4.77 -8.79
N ASN A 206 -12.98 -5.70 -9.02
CA ASN A 206 -11.93 -6.02 -8.04
C ASN A 206 -10.89 -4.90 -7.95
N GLU A 207 -10.58 -4.21 -9.05
CA GLU A 207 -9.68 -3.05 -9.05
C GLU A 207 -10.26 -1.86 -8.27
N ILE A 208 -11.56 -1.57 -8.47
CA ILE A 208 -12.28 -0.58 -7.66
C ILE A 208 -12.19 -0.94 -6.18
N ALA A 209 -12.50 -2.19 -5.84
CA ALA A 209 -12.48 -2.65 -4.46
C ALA A 209 -11.07 -2.61 -3.86
N ASN A 210 -10.03 -2.97 -4.64
CA ASN A 210 -8.65 -2.87 -4.19
C ASN A 210 -8.24 -1.42 -3.94
N ALA A 211 -8.56 -0.48 -4.83
CA ALA A 211 -8.23 0.93 -4.65
C ALA A 211 -8.87 1.51 -3.38
N VAL A 212 -10.16 1.21 -3.17
CA VAL A 212 -10.88 1.60 -1.94
C VAL A 212 -10.23 0.98 -0.71
N MET A 213 -9.98 -0.33 -0.70
CA MET A 213 -9.38 -1.03 0.45
C MET A 213 -7.95 -0.58 0.74
N THR A 214 -7.17 -0.23 -0.28
CA THR A 214 -5.83 0.34 -0.13
C THR A 214 -5.88 1.70 0.54
N TYR A 215 -6.79 2.58 0.12
CA TYR A 215 -7.00 3.88 0.76
C TYR A 215 -7.42 3.73 2.23
N LEU A 216 -8.46 2.92 2.49
CA LEU A 216 -9.02 2.78 3.82
C LEU A 216 -8.09 2.08 4.81
N GLY A 217 -7.33 1.07 4.35
CA GLY A 217 -6.37 0.35 5.19
C GLY A 217 -5.18 1.18 5.66
N GLN A 218 -5.03 2.42 5.17
CA GLN A 218 -4.05 3.39 5.67
C GLN A 218 -4.60 4.26 6.80
N ILE A 219 -5.93 4.43 6.86
CA ILE A 219 -6.60 5.39 7.74
C ILE A 219 -7.20 4.68 8.94
N PHE A 220 -7.78 3.49 8.71
CA PHE A 220 -8.58 2.76 9.69
C PHE A 220 -7.90 1.45 10.08
N ASP A 221 -8.04 1.06 11.34
CA ASP A 221 -7.53 -0.22 11.84
C ASP A 221 -8.21 -1.37 11.09
N HIS A 222 -9.53 -1.31 10.95
CA HIS A 222 -10.29 -2.30 10.19
C HIS A 222 -11.06 -1.64 9.07
N SER A 223 -11.08 -2.30 7.92
CA SER A 223 -11.95 -1.92 6.81
C SER A 223 -12.48 -3.17 6.11
N ALA A 224 -13.67 -3.09 5.55
CA ALA A 224 -14.21 -4.19 4.76
C ALA A 224 -15.22 -3.71 3.72
N ILE A 225 -15.31 -4.47 2.63
CA ILE A 225 -16.37 -4.37 1.64
C ILE A 225 -17.18 -5.67 1.73
N PHE A 226 -18.48 -5.51 1.88
CA PHE A 226 -19.46 -6.58 1.80
C PHE A 226 -20.31 -6.44 0.54
N ILE A 227 -20.91 -7.54 0.12
CA ILE A 227 -21.87 -7.62 -0.98
C ILE A 227 -23.23 -7.99 -0.38
N VAL A 228 -24.26 -7.23 -0.74
CA VAL A 228 -25.65 -7.54 -0.41
C VAL A 228 -26.27 -8.32 -1.56
N ARG A 229 -26.62 -9.60 -1.32
CA ARG A 229 -27.28 -10.46 -2.31
C ARG A 229 -28.04 -11.58 -1.61
N ASP A 230 -28.99 -12.19 -2.32
CA ASP A 230 -29.69 -13.40 -1.87
C ASP A 230 -30.32 -13.31 -0.46
N GLY A 231 -30.71 -12.10 -0.03
CA GLY A 231 -31.28 -11.86 1.30
C GLY A 231 -30.27 -11.90 2.46
N GLY A 232 -28.96 -11.84 2.16
CA GLY A 232 -27.88 -11.79 3.15
C GLY A 232 -26.77 -10.83 2.79
N VAL A 233 -25.79 -10.74 3.69
CA VAL A 233 -24.56 -9.96 3.50
C VAL A 233 -23.37 -10.91 3.41
N HIS A 234 -22.55 -10.74 2.38
CA HIS A 234 -21.43 -11.60 2.07
C HIS A 234 -20.13 -10.79 2.19
N GLY A 235 -19.11 -11.34 2.84
CA GLY A 235 -17.78 -10.73 2.76
C GLY A 235 -17.28 -10.72 1.32
N TRP A 236 -16.60 -9.64 0.93
CA TRP A 236 -15.87 -9.57 -0.35
C TRP A 236 -14.38 -9.35 -0.12
N LYS A 237 -14.03 -8.31 0.65
CA LYS A 237 -12.66 -8.02 1.09
C LYS A 237 -12.69 -7.47 2.50
N GLY A 238 -11.73 -7.85 3.33
CA GLY A 238 -11.56 -7.32 4.67
C GLY A 238 -10.09 -7.10 4.93
N ASN A 239 -9.77 -6.00 5.61
CA ASN A 239 -8.45 -5.71 6.11
C ASN A 239 -8.53 -5.51 7.62
N SER A 240 -7.55 -6.06 8.33
CA SER A 240 -7.28 -5.76 9.74
C SER A 240 -5.84 -5.28 9.85
N HIS A 241 -5.66 -4.11 10.43
CA HIS A 241 -4.39 -3.42 10.61
C HIS A 241 -3.58 -3.33 9.30
N GLY A 242 -4.26 -3.01 8.20
CA GLY A 242 -3.69 -2.92 6.85
C GLY A 242 -3.33 -4.26 6.18
N LEU A 243 -3.63 -5.40 6.82
CA LEU A 243 -3.41 -6.75 6.27
C LEU A 243 -4.73 -7.35 5.78
N ASN A 244 -4.70 -7.97 4.60
CA ASN A 244 -5.86 -8.66 4.06
C ASN A 244 -6.24 -9.89 4.91
N ILE A 245 -7.51 -9.99 5.26
CA ILE A 245 -8.08 -11.10 6.02
C ILE A 245 -8.34 -12.27 5.05
N ALA A 246 -7.66 -13.38 5.30
CA ALA A 246 -7.79 -14.57 4.47
C ALA A 246 -9.22 -15.13 4.50
N GLU A 247 -9.70 -15.60 3.34
CA GLU A 247 -11.01 -16.25 3.20
C GLU A 247 -12.22 -15.38 3.60
N PHE A 248 -12.05 -14.05 3.64
CA PHE A 248 -13.13 -13.11 3.96
C PHE A 248 -14.31 -13.24 2.99
N ASP A 249 -14.06 -13.63 1.74
CA ASP A 249 -15.05 -13.88 0.70
C ASP A 249 -15.96 -15.10 0.98
N LYS A 250 -15.60 -15.94 1.96
CA LYS A 250 -16.42 -17.08 2.42
C LYS A 250 -17.43 -16.69 3.49
N LEU A 251 -17.26 -15.53 4.13
CA LEU A 251 -18.09 -15.08 5.25
C LEU A 251 -19.50 -14.70 4.82
N ARG A 252 -20.48 -15.05 5.65
CA ARG A 252 -21.91 -14.85 5.40
C ARG A 252 -22.56 -14.35 6.68
N PHE A 253 -23.29 -13.26 6.59
CA PHE A 253 -24.01 -12.65 7.69
C PHE A 253 -25.50 -12.61 7.34
N PRO A 254 -26.36 -13.21 8.18
CA PRO A 254 -27.79 -13.23 7.91
C PRO A 254 -28.43 -11.88 8.24
N LEU A 255 -29.45 -11.50 7.46
CA LEU A 255 -30.23 -10.26 7.66
C LEU A 255 -31.55 -10.50 8.40
N ASP A 256 -31.86 -11.76 8.77
CA ASP A 256 -33.03 -12.11 9.57
C ASP A 256 -32.79 -11.98 11.09
N GLN A 257 -31.57 -11.62 11.49
CA GLN A 257 -31.16 -11.44 12.88
C GLN A 257 -30.68 -10.00 13.16
N PRO A 258 -30.97 -9.46 14.36
CA PRO A 258 -30.52 -8.12 14.75
C PRO A 258 -29.01 -7.93 14.63
N SER A 259 -28.61 -6.92 13.86
CA SER A 259 -27.20 -6.54 13.65
C SER A 259 -27.07 -5.11 13.11
N VAL A 260 -25.86 -4.56 13.15
CA VAL A 260 -25.56 -3.27 12.49
C VAL A 260 -25.71 -3.37 10.97
N LEU A 261 -25.44 -4.55 10.39
CA LEU A 261 -25.63 -4.84 8.96
C LEU A 261 -27.13 -4.82 8.59
N GLN A 262 -27.96 -5.49 9.38
CA GLN A 262 -29.43 -5.43 9.21
C GLN A 262 -29.94 -4.00 9.36
N THR A 263 -29.50 -3.29 10.39
CA THR A 263 -29.92 -1.91 10.66
C THR A 263 -29.63 -1.01 9.46
N LEU A 264 -28.43 -1.09 8.87
CA LEU A 264 -28.08 -0.32 7.69
C LEU A 264 -28.93 -0.70 6.48
N VAL A 265 -29.17 -1.99 6.24
CA VAL A 265 -29.98 -2.46 5.11
C VAL A 265 -31.43 -1.98 5.23
N ASP A 266 -32.01 -2.04 6.42
CA ASP A 266 -33.38 -1.62 6.69
C ASP A 266 -33.55 -0.09 6.60
N GLN A 267 -32.60 0.66 7.15
CA GLN A 267 -32.67 2.13 7.18
C GLN A 267 -32.19 2.76 5.86
N SER A 268 -31.37 2.05 5.07
CA SER A 268 -30.78 2.57 3.84
C SER A 268 -30.02 3.90 4.06
N SER A 269 -29.36 4.04 5.20
CA SER A 269 -28.59 5.22 5.58
C SER A 269 -27.25 4.82 6.21
N PRO A 270 -26.23 5.69 6.15
CA PRO A 270 -25.01 5.52 6.93
C PRO A 270 -25.30 5.20 8.40
N TYR A 271 -24.58 4.24 8.95
CA TYR A 271 -24.60 3.94 10.37
C TYR A 271 -23.29 4.40 10.99
N LEU A 272 -23.36 5.24 12.02
CA LEU A 272 -22.21 5.65 12.83
C LEU A 272 -22.57 5.46 14.30
N GLY A 273 -21.81 4.60 14.99
CA GLY A 273 -22.07 4.35 16.40
C GLY A 273 -21.35 3.12 16.95
N GLY A 274 -21.56 2.84 18.24
CA GLY A 274 -21.00 1.66 18.89
C GLY A 274 -21.74 0.37 18.52
N ILE A 275 -21.02 -0.73 18.47
CA ILE A 275 -21.55 -2.06 18.16
C ILE A 275 -21.51 -2.95 19.41
N THR A 276 -22.59 -3.69 19.67
CA THR A 276 -22.64 -4.66 20.77
C THR A 276 -22.07 -6.01 20.34
N SER A 277 -21.26 -6.65 21.17
CA SER A 277 -20.59 -7.93 20.89
C SER A 277 -21.51 -9.15 21.11
N ASN A 278 -22.63 -9.21 20.38
CA ASN A 278 -23.61 -10.30 20.49
C ASN A 278 -24.16 -10.72 19.12
N GLY A 279 -24.55 -12.00 19.00
CA GLY A 279 -25.11 -12.57 17.77
C GLY A 279 -24.24 -12.30 16.55
N VAL A 280 -24.87 -11.85 15.46
CA VAL A 280 -24.20 -11.53 14.18
C VAL A 280 -23.13 -10.44 14.33
N ASN A 281 -23.30 -9.50 15.27
CA ASN A 281 -22.28 -8.49 15.51
C ASN A 281 -21.00 -9.07 16.12
N ALA A 282 -21.11 -10.08 16.99
CA ALA A 282 -19.93 -10.79 17.52
C ALA A 282 -19.19 -11.56 16.41
N GLU A 283 -19.94 -12.21 15.52
CA GLU A 283 -19.37 -12.89 14.35
C GLU A 283 -18.67 -11.91 13.40
N LEU A 284 -19.24 -10.71 13.20
CA LEU A 284 -18.64 -9.65 12.41
C LEU A 284 -17.32 -9.16 13.03
N ILE A 285 -17.31 -8.91 14.34
CA ILE A 285 -16.10 -8.46 15.06
C ILE A 285 -15.01 -9.52 14.99
N GLU A 286 -15.35 -10.79 15.24
CA GLU A 286 -14.41 -11.90 15.12
C GLU A 286 -13.84 -12.02 13.69
N ALA A 287 -14.70 -11.87 12.68
CA ALA A 287 -14.29 -11.88 11.28
C ALA A 287 -13.33 -10.74 10.90
N LEU A 288 -13.34 -9.64 11.64
CA LEU A 288 -12.49 -8.47 11.42
C LEU A 288 -11.22 -8.48 12.27
N GLY A 289 -11.01 -9.50 13.11
CA GLY A 289 -9.80 -9.63 13.94
C GLY A 289 -10.07 -9.79 15.43
N GLY A 290 -11.34 -9.75 15.86
CA GLY A 290 -11.75 -10.03 17.24
C GLY A 290 -11.58 -8.84 18.21
N GLU A 291 -11.02 -7.73 17.75
CA GLU A 291 -10.87 -6.51 18.55
C GLU A 291 -12.20 -5.74 18.62
N GLN A 292 -12.67 -5.42 19.83
CA GLN A 292 -13.92 -4.70 20.03
C GLN A 292 -13.78 -3.22 19.66
N PRO A 293 -14.47 -2.72 18.62
CA PRO A 293 -14.37 -1.30 18.26
C PRO A 293 -15.20 -0.43 19.19
N THR A 294 -14.71 0.80 19.42
CA THR A 294 -15.44 1.82 20.20
C THR A 294 -16.61 2.40 19.39
N MET A 295 -16.36 2.67 18.10
CA MET A 295 -17.34 3.11 17.12
C MET A 295 -17.04 2.46 15.78
N VAL A 296 -18.08 2.26 14.97
CA VAL A 296 -17.99 1.76 13.60
C VAL A 296 -18.74 2.70 12.67
N LEU A 297 -18.25 2.83 11.45
CA LEU A 297 -18.94 3.51 10.36
C LEU A 297 -19.26 2.49 9.27
N LEU A 298 -20.54 2.35 8.94
CA LEU A 298 -20.99 1.60 7.79
C LEU A 298 -21.64 2.52 6.76
N LEU A 299 -21.21 2.41 5.50
CA LEU A 299 -21.74 3.20 4.39
C LEU A 299 -22.40 2.30 3.34
N PRO A 300 -23.66 2.56 2.98
CA PRO A 300 -24.31 1.87 1.87
C PRO A 300 -23.73 2.33 0.53
N LEU A 301 -23.50 1.39 -0.39
CA LEU A 301 -23.10 1.66 -1.77
C LEU A 301 -24.16 1.13 -2.74
N TYR A 302 -24.72 2.04 -3.53
CA TYR A 302 -25.79 1.79 -4.47
C TYR A 302 -25.28 1.63 -5.91
N LEU A 303 -25.95 0.74 -6.65
CA LEU A 303 -25.75 0.59 -8.08
C LEU A 303 -27.12 0.62 -8.76
N SER A 304 -27.35 1.63 -9.60
CA SER A 304 -28.67 1.84 -10.23
C SER A 304 -29.84 1.86 -9.22
N GLY A 305 -29.62 2.47 -8.06
CA GLY A 305 -30.62 2.62 -6.99
C GLY A 305 -30.84 1.38 -6.10
N LYS A 306 -30.06 0.31 -6.27
CA LYS A 306 -30.09 -0.87 -5.38
C LYS A 306 -28.86 -0.92 -4.51
N LEU A 307 -29.04 -1.18 -3.21
CA LEU A 307 -27.92 -1.44 -2.30
C LEU A 307 -27.22 -2.73 -2.72
N VAL A 308 -25.96 -2.62 -3.16
CA VAL A 308 -25.17 -3.76 -3.64
C VAL A 308 -23.97 -4.04 -2.77
N ASN A 309 -23.40 -3.00 -2.15
CA ASN A 309 -22.23 -3.12 -1.32
C ASN A 309 -22.41 -2.35 -0.01
N ILE A 310 -21.74 -2.81 1.04
CA ILE A 310 -21.62 -2.09 2.31
C ILE A 310 -20.12 -1.90 2.54
N LEU A 311 -19.73 -0.66 2.79
CA LEU A 311 -18.39 -0.33 3.24
C LEU A 311 -18.40 -0.24 4.76
N TYR A 312 -17.44 -0.87 5.42
CA TYR A 312 -17.27 -0.87 6.86
C TYR A 312 -15.88 -0.32 7.20
N VAL A 313 -15.79 0.52 8.23
CA VAL A 313 -14.54 0.94 8.85
C VAL A 313 -14.68 1.09 10.37
N ASP A 314 -13.59 0.83 11.09
CA ASP A 314 -13.43 1.16 12.51
C ASP A 314 -11.97 1.44 12.88
N GLY A 315 -11.78 2.07 14.04
CA GLY A 315 -10.46 2.41 14.57
C GLY A 315 -9.72 3.46 13.74
N GLY A 316 -8.40 3.51 13.84
CA GLY A 316 -7.56 4.42 13.06
C GLY A 316 -7.25 5.76 13.73
N GLU A 317 -6.65 6.68 12.96
CA GLU A 317 -6.27 8.01 13.44
C GLU A 317 -7.47 8.97 13.49
N GLY A 318 -7.72 9.59 14.65
CA GLY A 318 -8.78 10.58 14.82
C GLY A 318 -10.17 9.99 15.09
N SER A 319 -11.20 10.83 15.15
CA SER A 319 -12.57 10.35 15.31
C SER A 319 -13.17 9.94 13.96
N LEU A 320 -13.97 8.88 13.92
CA LEU A 320 -14.76 8.53 12.74
C LEU A 320 -15.69 9.66 12.28
N ASP A 321 -16.14 10.52 13.21
CA ASP A 321 -16.94 11.71 12.89
C ASP A 321 -16.18 12.69 11.98
N ASP A 322 -14.87 12.86 12.20
CA ASP A 322 -14.05 13.79 11.43
C ASP A 322 -13.86 13.32 9.98
N HIS A 323 -13.90 12.00 9.77
CA HIS A 323 -13.74 11.36 8.47
C HIS A 323 -15.04 11.24 7.66
N MET A 324 -16.20 11.54 8.24
CA MET A 324 -17.53 11.32 7.62
C MET A 324 -17.69 11.95 6.24
N SER A 325 -17.26 13.19 6.07
CA SER A 325 -17.37 13.93 4.80
C SER A 325 -16.55 13.26 3.71
N GLU A 326 -15.31 12.86 4.04
CA GLU A 326 -14.41 12.19 3.12
C GLU A 326 -14.90 10.79 2.76
N MET A 327 -15.37 10.04 3.74
CA MET A 327 -15.89 8.68 3.56
C MET A 327 -17.17 8.67 2.71
N THR A 328 -18.05 9.66 2.87
CA THR A 328 -19.22 9.84 2.01
C THR A 328 -18.81 10.19 0.57
N ARG A 329 -17.79 11.04 0.41
CA ARG A 329 -17.24 11.40 -0.91
C ARG A 329 -16.58 10.20 -1.58
N LEU A 330 -15.88 9.35 -0.83
CA LEU A 330 -15.30 8.09 -1.29
C LEU A 330 -16.39 7.16 -1.79
N ALA A 331 -17.44 6.96 -0.99
CA ALA A 331 -18.57 6.11 -1.32
C ALA A 331 -19.20 6.54 -2.65
N GLY A 332 -19.51 7.82 -2.82
CA GLY A 332 -20.07 8.35 -4.08
C GLY A 332 -19.14 8.14 -5.28
N LYS A 333 -17.82 8.27 -5.12
CA LYS A 333 -16.87 7.99 -6.21
C LYS A 333 -16.82 6.51 -6.56
N ALA A 334 -16.85 5.63 -5.57
CA ALA A 334 -16.87 4.17 -5.79
C ALA A 334 -18.17 3.73 -6.51
N GLU A 335 -19.33 4.27 -6.12
CA GLU A 335 -20.60 4.04 -6.80
C GLU A 335 -20.54 4.43 -8.28
N LEU A 336 -20.02 5.63 -8.58
CA LEU A 336 -19.84 6.10 -9.95
C LEU A 336 -18.92 5.18 -10.77
N ALA A 337 -17.82 4.72 -10.17
CA ALA A 337 -16.90 3.80 -10.82
C ALA A 337 -17.59 2.45 -11.16
N PHE A 338 -18.38 1.90 -10.23
CA PHE A 338 -19.16 0.70 -10.50
C PHE A 338 -20.21 0.91 -11.61
N GLU A 339 -20.86 2.07 -11.64
CA GLU A 339 -21.79 2.41 -12.72
C GLU A 339 -21.10 2.49 -14.08
N ILE A 340 -19.91 3.08 -14.15
CA ILE A 340 -19.12 3.17 -15.39
C ILE A 340 -18.83 1.77 -15.93
N LEU A 341 -18.39 0.84 -15.08
CA LEU A 341 -18.14 -0.55 -15.49
C LEU A 341 -19.39 -1.22 -16.06
N VAL A 342 -20.53 -1.08 -15.40
CA VAL A 342 -21.80 -1.66 -15.87
C VAL A 342 -22.21 -1.07 -17.23
N ARG A 343 -21.94 0.22 -17.47
CA ARG A 343 -22.23 0.85 -18.76
C ARG A 343 -21.25 0.38 -19.85
N LYS A 344 -19.95 0.28 -19.55
CA LYS A 344 -18.93 -0.27 -20.47
C LYS A 344 -19.32 -1.69 -20.92
N ASP A 345 -19.69 -2.57 -19.97
CA ASP A 345 -20.11 -3.95 -20.27
C ASP A 345 -21.34 -3.99 -21.19
N LYS A 346 -22.35 -3.15 -20.92
CA LYS A 346 -23.56 -3.08 -21.75
C LYS A 346 -23.26 -2.66 -23.19
N ILE A 347 -22.35 -1.71 -23.38
CA ILE A 347 -21.94 -1.23 -24.71
C ILE A 347 -21.22 -2.35 -25.48
N LEU A 348 -20.36 -3.13 -24.82
CA LEU A 348 -19.65 -4.23 -25.45
C LEU A 348 -20.56 -5.40 -25.86
N MET A 349 -21.72 -5.53 -25.22
CA MET A 349 -22.71 -6.60 -25.49
C MET A 349 -23.76 -6.23 -26.55
N THR A 350 -23.89 -4.95 -26.91
CA THR A 350 -24.75 -4.45 -27.99
C THR A 350 -23.97 -4.29 -29.29
#